data_AF-A0A962EFB5-F1
#
_entry.id   AF-A0A962EFB5-F1
#
_cell.length_a   1.000
_cell.length_b   1.000
_cell.length_c   1.000
_cell.angle_alpha   90.00
_cell.angle_beta   90.00
_cell.angle_gamma   90.00
#
_symmetry.space_group_name_H-M   'P 1'
#
loop_
_entity.id
_entity.type
_entity.pdbx_description
1 polymer ?
#
loop_
_entity_poly.entity_id
_entity_poly.type
_entity_poly.pdbx_seq_one_letter_code
_entity_poly.pdbx_strand_id
1 'polypeptide(L)'
;DYVSNGDAVAFDFKIDVPGGTDAVVNLKSCVAALPKSHAGQCSFAKGQIIGIVYSDSNERLPKGIISIGSVSVQSKAAGDLSVASFTAVNKDGISVESTVTDSATK
;
A
#
# COMPACT_ATOMS: atom_id res chain seq x y z
N ASP A 1 -3.98 0.11 6.63
CA ASP A 1 -4.19 -1.34 6.42
C ASP A 1 -5.04 -1.60 5.20
N TYR A 2 -5.05 -2.83 4.70
CA TYR A 2 -5.91 -3.24 3.58
C TYR A 2 -6.93 -4.28 4.04
N VAL A 3 -8.20 -4.09 3.67
CA VAL A 3 -9.26 -5.07 3.90
C VAL A 3 -9.42 -5.94 2.67
N SER A 4 -8.90 -7.16 2.72
CA SER A 4 -9.01 -8.13 1.62
C SER A 4 -10.27 -8.99 1.75
N ASN A 5 -10.94 -9.22 0.62
CA ASN A 5 -12.03 -10.18 0.52
C ASN A 5 -11.54 -11.64 0.37
N GLY A 6 -10.23 -11.85 0.20
CA GLY A 6 -9.61 -13.16 0.00
C GLY A 6 -9.41 -13.57 -1.46
N ASP A 7 -9.69 -12.69 -2.43
CA ASP A 7 -9.56 -12.99 -3.87
C ASP A 7 -8.36 -12.32 -4.55
N ALA A 8 -7.80 -11.28 -3.93
CA ALA A 8 -6.66 -10.54 -4.46
C ALA A 8 -5.37 -11.39 -4.44
N VAL A 9 -4.62 -11.39 -5.54
CA VAL A 9 -3.26 -11.97 -5.63
C VAL A 9 -2.19 -10.90 -5.83
N ALA A 10 -2.60 -9.70 -6.24
CA ALA A 10 -1.75 -8.54 -6.41
C ALA A 10 -2.55 -7.26 -6.16
N PHE A 11 -1.87 -6.20 -5.74
CA PHE A 11 -2.42 -4.86 -5.67
C PHE A 11 -1.34 -3.80 -5.82
N ASP A 12 -1.74 -2.62 -6.25
CA ASP A 12 -0.94 -1.42 -6.22
C ASP A 12 -1.66 -0.31 -5.43
N PHE A 13 -0.87 0.60 -4.88
CA PHE A 13 -1.38 1.76 -4.17
C PHE A 13 -0.52 2.99 -4.41
N LYS A 14 -1.17 4.14 -4.33
CA LYS A 14 -0.54 5.46 -4.30
C LYS A 14 -1.05 6.23 -3.10
N ILE A 15 -0.13 6.78 -2.33
CA ILE A 15 -0.44 7.61 -1.17
C ILE A 15 0.18 8.99 -1.41
N ASP A 16 -0.65 10.02 -1.34
CA ASP A 16 -0.18 11.40 -1.38
C ASP A 16 0.50 11.74 -0.05
N VAL A 17 1.68 12.35 -0.14
CA VAL A 17 2.48 12.74 1.02
C VAL A 17 2.35 14.25 1.24
N PRO A 18 1.94 14.71 2.44
CA PRO A 18 1.98 16.12 2.79
C PRO A 18 3.38 16.71 2.56
N GLY A 19 3.45 17.87 1.90
CA GLY A 19 4.72 18.50 1.53
C GLY A 19 5.34 17.95 0.23
N GLY A 20 4.67 17.03 -0.44
CA GLY A 20 4.99 16.60 -1.79
C GLY A 20 6.43 16.13 -1.91
N THR A 21 7.12 16.57 -2.95
CA THR A 21 8.51 16.17 -3.26
C THR A 21 9.54 16.54 -2.19
N ASP A 22 9.22 17.51 -1.33
CA ASP A 22 10.13 18.00 -0.30
C ASP A 22 10.07 17.18 1.00
N ALA A 23 9.14 16.22 1.08
CA ALA A 23 9.03 15.32 2.22
C ALA A 23 10.16 14.28 2.24
N VAL A 24 10.66 13.97 3.44
CA VAL A 24 11.60 12.87 3.65
C VAL A 24 10.81 11.63 4.04
N VAL A 25 10.86 10.61 3.18
CA VAL A 25 10.11 9.37 3.37
C VAL A 25 11.05 8.19 3.58
N ASN A 26 10.86 7.45 4.67
CA ASN A 26 11.54 6.19 4.92
C ASN A 26 10.62 5.01 4.55
N LEU A 27 11.03 4.28 3.52
CA LEU A 27 10.27 3.16 2.94
C LEU A 27 10.75 1.77 3.40
N LYS A 28 11.73 1.68 4.32
CA LYS A 28 12.35 0.41 4.72
C LYS A 28 11.35 -0.66 5.17
N SER A 29 10.23 -0.24 5.76
CA SER A 29 9.20 -1.15 6.30
C SER A 29 7.91 -1.15 5.49
N CYS A 30 7.87 -0.51 4.32
CA CYS A 30 6.61 -0.18 3.61
C CYS A 30 5.74 -1.41 3.29
N VAL A 31 6.39 -2.54 2.98
CA VAL A 31 5.76 -3.82 2.64
C VAL A 31 6.31 -4.97 3.50
N ALA A 32 6.90 -4.64 4.65
CA ALA A 32 7.61 -5.62 5.47
C ALA A 32 6.69 -6.58 6.26
N ALA A 33 5.41 -6.28 6.35
CA ALA A 33 4.43 -7.11 7.07
C ALA A 33 3.64 -8.05 6.15
N LEU A 34 3.97 -8.07 4.84
CA LEU A 34 3.30 -8.94 3.88
C LEU A 34 3.40 -10.43 4.27
N PRO A 35 2.37 -11.24 3.95
CA PRO A 35 2.48 -12.68 4.01
C PRO A 35 3.67 -13.18 3.19
N LYS A 36 4.34 -14.25 3.65
CA LYS A 36 5.53 -14.82 2.99
C LYS A 36 5.30 -15.24 1.54
N SER A 37 4.04 -15.44 1.16
CA SER A 37 3.61 -15.80 -0.20
C SER A 37 3.58 -14.63 -1.17
N HIS A 38 3.82 -13.42 -0.68
CA HIS A 38 3.78 -12.19 -1.46
C HIS A 38 5.11 -11.44 -1.36
N ALA A 39 5.50 -10.88 -2.49
CA ALA A 39 6.56 -9.90 -2.58
C ALA A 39 5.95 -8.52 -2.76
N GLY A 40 6.72 -7.49 -2.44
CA GLY A 40 6.31 -6.13 -2.71
C GLY A 40 7.49 -5.19 -2.74
N GLN A 41 7.24 -4.00 -3.26
CA GLN A 41 8.19 -2.91 -3.25
C GLN A 41 7.47 -1.58 -3.10
N CYS A 42 8.18 -0.60 -2.54
CA CYS A 42 7.72 0.78 -2.51
C CYS A 42 8.79 1.71 -3.05
N SER A 43 8.32 2.80 -3.65
CA SER A 43 9.14 3.93 -4.07
C SER A 43 8.48 5.23 -3.67
N PHE A 44 9.26 6.30 -3.60
CA PHE A 44 8.76 7.65 -3.36
C PHE A 44 9.18 8.53 -4.54
N ALA A 45 8.20 9.07 -5.25
CA ALA A 45 8.42 9.91 -6.41
C ALA A 45 7.29 10.91 -6.55
N LYS A 46 7.61 12.15 -6.97
CA LYS A 46 6.63 13.21 -7.24
C LYS A 46 5.66 13.48 -6.07
N GLY A 47 6.14 13.33 -4.83
CA GLY A 47 5.32 13.54 -3.63
C GLY A 47 4.36 12.40 -3.31
N GLN A 48 4.51 11.24 -3.96
CA GLN A 48 3.68 10.07 -3.73
C GLN A 48 4.52 8.88 -3.32
N ILE A 49 4.00 8.10 -2.37
CA ILE A 49 4.47 6.74 -2.10
C ILE A 49 3.72 5.82 -3.04
N ILE A 50 4.46 5.06 -3.83
CA ILE A 50 3.93 4.11 -4.82
C ILE A 50 4.35 2.72 -4.37
N GLY A 51 3.37 1.87 -4.06
CA GLY A 51 3.60 0.48 -3.67
C GLY A 51 3.00 -0.49 -4.66
N ILE A 52 3.69 -1.61 -4.86
CA ILE A 52 3.22 -2.75 -5.65
C ILE A 52 3.43 -4.01 -4.83
N VAL A 53 2.44 -4.87 -4.78
CA VAL A 53 2.45 -6.15 -4.09
C VAL A 53 1.89 -7.23 -5.01
N TYR A 54 2.52 -8.40 -5.04
CA TYR A 54 2.11 -9.51 -5.90
C TYR A 54 2.55 -10.86 -5.32
N SER A 55 1.91 -11.93 -5.77
CA SER A 55 2.33 -13.32 -5.53
C SER A 55 2.80 -13.97 -6.84
N ASP A 56 4.03 -14.49 -6.85
CA ASP A 56 4.57 -15.25 -8.01
C ASP A 56 3.86 -16.59 -8.21
N SER A 57 3.22 -17.12 -7.17
CA SER A 57 2.51 -18.42 -7.17
C SER A 57 0.99 -18.27 -7.36
N ASN A 58 0.49 -17.05 -7.60
CA ASN A 58 -0.95 -16.73 -7.58
C ASN A 58 -1.65 -17.08 -6.25
N GLU A 59 -0.88 -17.10 -5.15
CA GLU A 59 -1.48 -17.24 -3.83
C GLU A 59 -2.31 -16.00 -3.50
N ARG A 60 -3.46 -16.23 -2.88
CA ARG A 60 -4.39 -15.16 -2.52
C ARG A 60 -3.97 -14.55 -1.20
N LEU A 61 -4.22 -13.26 -1.05
CA LEU A 61 -4.12 -12.57 0.23
C LEU A 61 -5.14 -13.15 1.20
N PRO A 62 -4.79 -13.27 2.50
CA PRO A 62 -5.74 -13.71 3.51
C PRO A 62 -6.95 -12.77 3.58
N LYS A 63 -8.15 -13.33 3.70
CA LYS A 63 -9.37 -12.56 3.94
C LYS A 63 -9.29 -11.84 5.29
N GLY A 64 -9.72 -10.58 5.32
CA GLY A 64 -9.75 -9.74 6.52
C GLY A 64 -8.82 -8.54 6.43
N ILE A 65 -8.54 -7.93 7.58
CA ILE A 65 -7.61 -6.80 7.68
C ILE A 65 -6.20 -7.35 7.66
N ILE A 66 -5.41 -6.93 6.68
CA ILE A 66 -3.98 -7.27 6.60
C ILE A 66 -3.14 -6.01 6.76
N SER A 67 -2.12 -6.11 7.61
CA SER A 67 -1.09 -5.09 7.66
C SER A 67 -0.10 -5.36 6.54
N ILE A 68 0.11 -4.35 5.69
CA ILE A 68 1.04 -4.44 4.55
C ILE A 68 2.45 -4.07 5.02
N GLY A 69 2.54 -3.07 5.89
CA GLY A 69 3.79 -2.56 6.42
C GLY A 69 3.59 -1.17 7.00
N SER A 70 4.67 -0.42 7.11
CA SER A 70 4.67 0.94 7.64
C SER A 70 5.67 1.83 6.92
N VAL A 71 5.33 3.11 6.85
CA VAL A 71 6.20 4.16 6.30
C VAL A 71 6.37 5.24 7.35
N SER A 72 7.53 5.89 7.37
CA SER A 72 7.74 7.08 8.19
C SER A 72 7.91 8.28 7.27
N VAL A 73 7.15 9.34 7.55
CA VAL A 73 7.13 10.56 6.75
C VAL A 73 7.51 11.72 7.64
N GLN A 74 8.50 12.50 7.22
CA GLN A 74 8.85 13.77 7.82
C GLN A 74 8.58 14.88 6.79
N SER A 75 7.65 15.76 7.13
CA SER A 75 7.27 16.89 6.29
C SER A 75 7.10 18.15 7.13
N LYS A 76 7.41 19.30 6.54
CA LYS A 76 7.13 20.62 7.13
C LYS A 76 5.71 21.10 6.84
N ALA A 77 5.02 20.46 5.89
CA ALA A 77 3.64 20.78 5.57
C ALA A 77 2.68 20.15 6.58
N ALA A 78 1.64 20.89 6.95
CA ALA A 78 0.54 20.32 7.71
C ALA A 78 -0.35 19.45 6.81
N GLY A 79 -0.84 18.33 7.34
CA GLY A 79 -1.73 17.41 6.65
C GLY A 79 -1.47 15.96 7.05
N ASP A 80 -2.42 15.10 6.69
CA ASP A 80 -2.33 13.65 6.87
C ASP A 80 -2.04 12.98 5.52
N LEU A 81 -1.56 11.73 5.58
CA LEU A 81 -1.44 10.90 4.38
C LEU A 81 -2.82 10.57 3.83
N SER A 82 -2.97 10.53 2.50
CA SER A 82 -4.22 10.15 1.85
C SER A 82 -3.98 9.15 0.73
N VAL A 83 -4.84 8.14 0.64
CA VAL A 83 -4.78 7.14 -0.44
C VAL A 83 -5.32 7.75 -1.73
N ALA A 84 -4.44 8.07 -2.67
CA ALA A 84 -4.78 8.62 -3.96
C ALA A 84 -5.40 7.56 -4.90
N SER A 85 -4.86 6.34 -4.86
CA SER A 85 -5.40 5.21 -5.61
C SER A 85 -5.05 3.90 -4.93
N PHE A 86 -5.95 2.92 -5.07
CA PHE A 86 -5.71 1.55 -4.68
C PHE A 86 -6.39 0.65 -5.71
N THR A 87 -5.67 -0.33 -6.25
CA THR A 87 -6.23 -1.31 -7.18
C THR A 87 -5.74 -2.69 -6.78
N ALA A 88 -6.66 -3.63 -6.56
CA ALA A 88 -6.34 -5.03 -6.35
C ALA A 88 -6.94 -5.87 -7.47
N VAL A 89 -6.25 -6.95 -7.82
CA VAL A 89 -6.67 -7.87 -8.89
C VAL A 89 -6.61 -9.31 -8.42
N ASN A 90 -7.50 -10.14 -8.96
CA ASN A 90 -7.44 -11.60 -8.80
C ASN A 90 -6.45 -12.22 -9.79
N LYS A 91 -6.31 -13.55 -9.73
CA LYS A 91 -5.44 -14.34 -10.63
C LYS A 91 -5.73 -14.20 -12.12
N ASP A 92 -6.92 -13.73 -12.48
CA ASP A 92 -7.35 -13.54 -13.87
C ASP A 92 -7.10 -12.09 -14.34
N GLY A 93 -6.47 -11.26 -13.50
CA GLY A 93 -6.22 -9.84 -13.76
C GLY A 93 -7.46 -8.96 -13.62
N ILE A 94 -8.55 -9.49 -13.05
CA ILE A 94 -9.81 -8.77 -12.89
C ILE A 94 -9.77 -8.02 -11.55
N SER A 95 -10.14 -6.74 -11.58
CA SER A 95 -10.23 -5.92 -10.37
C SER A 95 -11.17 -6.54 -9.35
N VAL A 96 -10.72 -6.59 -8.09
CA VAL A 96 -11.53 -7.05 -6.96
C VAL A 96 -11.84 -5.87 -6.04
N GLU A 97 -13.05 -5.89 -5.48
CA GLU A 97 -13.47 -4.88 -4.51
C GLU A 97 -12.50 -4.86 -3.33
N SER A 98 -12.11 -3.65 -2.95
CA SER A 98 -11.06 -3.42 -1.97
C SER A 98 -11.39 -2.17 -1.16
N THR A 99 -11.24 -2.28 0.16
CA THR A 99 -11.39 -1.14 1.06
C THR A 99 -10.05 -0.87 1.72
N VAL A 100 -9.58 0.38 1.61
CA VAL A 100 -8.43 0.87 2.35
C VAL A 100 -8.96 1.72 3.48
N THR A 101 -8.55 1.42 4.71
CA THR A 101 -8.91 2.23 5.87
C THR A 101 -7.83 3.29 6.04
N ASP A 102 -8.21 4.56 5.89
CA ASP A 102 -7.35 5.67 6.29
C ASP A 102 -7.12 5.58 7.80
N SER A 103 -5.88 5.37 8.20
CA SER A 103 -5.49 5.32 9.60
C SER A 103 -4.14 6.00 9.73
N ALA A 104 -4.16 7.32 9.56
CA ALA A 104 -3.06 8.19 9.95
C ALA A 104 -3.67 9.33 10.75
N THR A 105 -4.01 9.08 12.01
CA THR A 105 -4.21 10.16 12.98
C THR A 105 -2.84 10.51 13.53
N LYS A 106 -2.50 11.79 13.45
CA LYS A 106 -1.27 12.41 13.95
C LYS A 106 -1.02 12.15 15.44
#